data_AF-A0A2V8FZP8-F1
#
_entry.id   AF-A0A2V8FZP8-F1
#
_cell.length_a   1.000
_cell.length_b   1.000
_cell.length_c   1.000
_cell.angle_alpha   90.00
_cell.angle_beta   90.00
_cell.angle_gamma   90.00
#
_symmetry.space_group_name_H-M   'P 1'
#
loop_
_entity.id
_entity.type
_entity.pdbx_description
1 polymer ?
#
loop_
_entity_poly.entity_id
_entity_poly.type
_entity_poly.pdbx_seq_one_letter_code
_entity_poly.pdbx_strand_id
1 'polypeptide(L)'
;MLWATVAGAQTTSTTTPTPQRPTAQSSDASRPATTTFFGDTGLWFVPTAEVLPAGTWSASGYRRGTNWIQGYTNVGDFAGTFGVGLGNRAEIFGSFLVDTRIDRDTYPLFVNDSTFGGIVDRYPKVNQHWTGDNLGDFYVGAKINLWSESRQNPAAIALRGMVKLPTADKDVGNGTGKADFSIDFIASKEAAQLVEWAGFAGYEFRGQPDDYDAPSGAFHWGTGIGFPSRNFIRVTGELTGSIPSQDSITFNGVTIACV
;
A
#
# COMPACT_ATOMS: atom_id res chain seq x y z
N MET A 1 -2.92 9.85 -22.57
CA MET A 1 -2.97 8.44 -23.02
C MET A 1 -1.72 7.77 -22.47
N LEU A 2 -1.83 7.05 -21.35
CA LEU A 2 -0.68 6.47 -20.64
C LEU A 2 -0.84 4.94 -20.68
N TRP A 3 0.13 4.25 -21.29
CA TRP A 3 0.14 2.79 -21.40
C TRP A 3 0.77 2.19 -20.15
N ALA A 4 0.09 1.23 -19.53
CA ALA A 4 0.68 0.35 -18.52
C ALA A 4 1.36 -0.82 -19.24
N THR A 5 2.69 -0.96 -19.09
CA THR A 5 3.42 -2.15 -19.54
C THR A 5 3.26 -3.27 -18.53
N VAL A 6 2.66 -4.38 -18.96
CA VAL A 6 2.58 -5.63 -18.21
C VAL A 6 3.97 -6.29 -18.25
N ALA A 7 4.59 -6.50 -17.09
CA ALA A 7 5.83 -7.25 -16.99
C ALA A 7 5.55 -8.74 -17.22
N GLY A 8 5.93 -9.26 -18.38
CA GLY A 8 5.96 -10.70 -18.65
C GLY A 8 7.16 -11.35 -17.96
N ALA A 9 6.92 -12.39 -17.18
CA ALA A 9 7.98 -13.25 -16.67
C ALA A 9 8.64 -13.99 -17.85
N GLN A 10 9.91 -13.70 -18.14
CA GLN A 10 10.67 -14.36 -19.21
C GLN A 10 11.71 -15.30 -18.60
N THR A 11 11.58 -16.60 -18.88
CA THR A 11 12.62 -17.61 -18.65
C THR A 11 13.47 -17.76 -19.91
N THR A 12 14.79 -17.88 -19.74
CA THR A 12 15.75 -18.16 -20.82
C THR A 12 15.87 -19.67 -21.06
N SER A 13 15.73 -20.10 -22.31
CA SER A 13 16.08 -21.47 -22.73
C SER A 13 16.81 -21.50 -24.07
N THR A 14 17.98 -22.12 -24.06
CA THR A 14 18.86 -22.40 -25.20
C THR A 14 18.28 -23.45 -26.14
N THR A 15 18.37 -23.23 -27.44
CA THR A 15 17.75 -24.00 -28.53
C THR A 15 18.57 -25.20 -29.03
N THR A 16 17.89 -26.33 -29.30
CA THR A 16 18.28 -27.34 -30.33
C THR A 16 16.98 -27.92 -30.92
N PRO A 17 16.83 -28.09 -32.27
CA PRO A 17 15.54 -28.37 -32.88
C PRO A 17 15.25 -29.87 -33.14
N THR A 18 14.06 -30.35 -32.76
CA THR A 18 13.49 -31.68 -33.13
C THR A 18 11.96 -31.55 -33.30
N PRO A 19 11.29 -32.34 -34.17
CA PRO A 19 9.99 -31.99 -34.78
C PRO A 19 8.75 -31.96 -33.88
N GLN A 20 7.79 -31.13 -34.30
CA GLN A 20 6.51 -30.76 -33.66
C GLN A 20 5.66 -31.92 -33.13
N ARG A 21 5.37 -31.83 -31.83
CA ARG A 21 4.14 -32.34 -31.21
C ARG A 21 3.16 -31.15 -31.11
N PRO A 22 1.83 -31.32 -31.32
CA PRO A 22 0.91 -30.23 -31.10
C PRO A 22 1.02 -29.82 -29.63
N THR A 23 1.59 -28.64 -29.37
CA THR A 23 1.54 -28.02 -28.06
C THR A 23 0.08 -27.77 -27.77
N ALA A 24 -0.50 -28.59 -26.91
CA ALA A 24 -1.68 -28.19 -26.16
C ALA A 24 -1.34 -26.82 -25.58
N GLN A 25 -2.04 -25.81 -26.07
CA GLN A 25 -1.96 -24.47 -25.56
C GLN A 25 -2.53 -24.55 -24.14
N SER A 26 -1.68 -24.84 -23.16
CA SER A 26 -2.03 -24.75 -21.75
C SER A 26 -2.17 -23.27 -21.44
N SER A 27 -3.29 -22.68 -21.83
CA SER A 27 -3.73 -21.37 -21.37
C SER A 27 -4.29 -21.49 -19.96
N ASP A 28 -3.56 -22.13 -19.04
CA ASP A 28 -3.65 -21.77 -17.63
C ASP A 28 -2.99 -20.39 -17.53
N ALA A 29 -3.74 -19.36 -17.92
CA ALA A 29 -3.32 -17.98 -17.82
C ALA A 29 -3.03 -17.71 -16.34
N SER A 30 -1.74 -17.75 -15.98
CA SER A 30 -1.25 -17.42 -14.65
C SER A 30 -1.88 -16.09 -14.21
N ARG A 31 -2.41 -16.05 -12.98
CA ARG A 31 -3.02 -14.84 -12.41
C ARG A 31 -1.97 -13.72 -12.45
N PRO A 32 -2.28 -12.54 -13.01
CA PRO A 32 -1.38 -11.39 -12.96
C PRO A 32 -1.04 -11.05 -11.51
N ALA A 33 0.25 -10.97 -11.21
CA ALA A 33 0.75 -10.62 -9.89
C ALA A 33 1.12 -9.14 -9.85
N THR A 34 0.11 -8.27 -9.80
CA THR A 34 0.31 -6.84 -9.53
C THR A 34 0.59 -6.63 -8.06
N THR A 35 1.47 -5.68 -7.74
CA THR A 35 1.69 -5.25 -6.36
C THR A 35 0.50 -4.42 -5.86
N THR A 36 0.31 -4.30 -4.55
CA THR A 36 -0.47 -3.21 -3.95
C THR A 36 0.36 -1.92 -3.97
N PHE A 37 -0.24 -0.81 -3.56
CA PHE A 37 0.49 0.42 -3.23
C PHE A 37 1.57 0.22 -2.17
N PHE A 38 1.44 -0.80 -1.31
CA PHE A 38 2.44 -1.15 -0.28
C PHE A 38 3.43 -2.23 -0.74
N GLY A 39 3.26 -2.78 -1.94
CA GLY A 39 4.22 -3.63 -2.63
C GLY A 39 3.90 -5.13 -2.65
N ASP A 40 3.04 -5.61 -1.76
CA ASP A 40 2.70 -7.04 -1.71
C ASP A 40 1.69 -7.45 -2.79
N THR A 41 1.60 -8.73 -3.15
CA THR A 41 0.70 -9.18 -4.22
C THR A 41 -0.77 -8.88 -3.92
N GLY A 42 -1.46 -8.18 -4.82
CA GLY A 42 -2.73 -7.53 -4.50
C GLY A 42 -3.56 -7.02 -5.67
N LEU A 43 -4.68 -6.37 -5.29
CA LEU A 43 -5.39 -5.43 -6.14
C LEU A 43 -4.63 -4.08 -6.14
N TRP A 44 -5.24 -2.98 -5.71
CA TRP A 44 -4.57 -1.68 -5.57
C TRP A 44 -4.12 -1.40 -4.14
N PHE A 45 -5.03 -1.26 -3.17
CA PHE A 45 -4.69 -1.14 -1.74
C PHE A 45 -4.96 -2.45 -0.99
N VAL A 46 -5.94 -3.22 -1.47
CA VAL A 46 -6.33 -4.48 -0.84
C VAL A 46 -5.36 -5.61 -1.26
N PRO A 47 -4.61 -6.19 -0.30
CA PRO A 47 -3.75 -7.32 -0.57
C PRO A 47 -4.55 -8.60 -0.78
N THR A 48 -4.00 -9.50 -1.56
CA THR A 48 -4.51 -10.87 -1.70
C THR A 48 -3.71 -11.76 -0.77
N ALA A 49 -4.31 -12.86 -0.33
CA ALA A 49 -3.59 -13.82 0.50
C ALA A 49 -2.58 -14.63 -0.31
N GLU A 50 -2.69 -14.67 -1.64
CA GLU A 50 -1.70 -15.30 -2.50
C GLU A 50 -0.34 -14.58 -2.45
N VAL A 51 0.72 -15.32 -2.71
CA VAL A 51 2.10 -14.84 -2.76
C VAL A 51 2.72 -15.18 -4.11
N LEU A 52 3.76 -14.43 -4.47
CA LEU A 52 4.57 -14.73 -5.63
C LEU A 52 5.20 -16.14 -5.54
N PRO A 53 5.24 -16.89 -6.66
CA PRO A 53 6.03 -18.12 -6.74
C PRO A 53 7.51 -17.89 -6.39
N ALA A 54 8.19 -18.96 -5.97
CA ALA A 54 9.59 -18.91 -5.54
C ALA A 54 10.49 -18.33 -6.64
N GLY A 55 11.27 -17.30 -6.30
CA GLY A 55 12.21 -16.65 -7.20
C GLY A 55 11.58 -15.74 -8.25
N THR A 56 10.26 -15.58 -8.27
CA THR A 56 9.60 -14.58 -9.11
C THR A 56 9.51 -13.26 -8.37
N TRP A 57 9.45 -12.18 -9.14
CA TRP A 57 9.34 -10.82 -8.63
C TRP A 57 8.27 -10.06 -9.40
N SER A 58 7.75 -9.01 -8.77
CA SER A 58 6.84 -8.04 -9.38
C SER A 58 7.24 -6.64 -8.94
N ALA A 59 6.99 -5.65 -9.79
CA ALA A 59 7.24 -4.25 -9.49
C ALA A 59 6.22 -3.37 -10.21
N SER A 60 5.83 -2.26 -9.59
CA SER A 60 4.91 -1.29 -10.18
C SER A 60 5.27 0.13 -9.77
N GLY A 61 4.72 1.11 -10.49
CA GLY A 61 4.74 2.52 -10.11
C GLY A 61 3.32 2.99 -9.81
N TYR A 62 3.14 3.78 -8.75
CA TYR A 62 1.84 4.35 -8.40
C TYR A 62 1.91 5.86 -8.21
N ARG A 63 0.78 6.51 -8.49
CA ARG A 63 0.44 7.81 -7.94
C ARG A 63 -0.81 7.64 -7.07
N ARG A 64 -0.77 8.14 -5.84
CA ARG A 64 -1.91 8.22 -4.92
C ARG A 64 -2.20 9.69 -4.61
N GLY A 65 -3.48 10.05 -4.55
CA GLY A 65 -3.94 11.33 -4.03
C GLY A 65 -4.93 11.08 -2.91
N THR A 66 -4.65 11.60 -1.71
CA THR A 66 -5.53 11.48 -0.54
C THR A 66 -5.99 12.87 -0.13
N ASN A 67 -7.30 13.08 -0.04
CA ASN A 67 -7.87 14.33 0.44
C ASN A 67 -8.38 14.16 1.87
N TRP A 68 -8.08 15.13 2.71
CA TRP A 68 -8.55 15.23 4.08
C TRP A 68 -9.43 16.46 4.23
N ILE A 69 -10.43 16.35 5.10
CA ILE A 69 -11.30 17.49 5.42
C ILE A 69 -10.50 18.52 6.23
N GLN A 70 -9.65 18.06 7.16
CA GLN A 70 -8.78 18.91 7.97
C GLN A 70 -7.80 19.69 7.09
N GLY A 71 -7.87 21.03 7.16
CA GLY A 71 -7.08 21.97 6.37
C GLY A 71 -7.34 21.91 4.86
N TYR A 72 -8.43 21.25 4.44
CA TYR A 72 -8.62 20.84 3.03
C TYR A 72 -7.35 20.21 2.44
N THR A 73 -6.69 19.35 3.22
CA THR A 73 -5.33 18.90 2.91
C THR A 73 -5.34 17.86 1.79
N ASN A 74 -4.60 18.10 0.73
CA ASN A 74 -4.28 17.09 -0.29
C ASN A 74 -2.88 16.51 -0.04
N VAL A 75 -2.76 15.20 -0.14
CA VAL A 75 -1.47 14.49 -0.10
C VAL A 75 -1.31 13.70 -1.38
N GLY A 76 -0.31 14.07 -2.17
CA GLY A 76 0.08 13.38 -3.40
C GLY A 76 1.33 12.54 -3.18
N ASP A 77 1.24 11.23 -3.37
CA ASP A 77 2.38 10.31 -3.27
C ASP A 77 2.70 9.66 -4.60
N PHE A 78 3.99 9.54 -4.90
CA PHE A 78 4.53 8.75 -6.00
C PHE A 78 5.37 7.61 -5.42
N ALA A 79 5.05 6.38 -5.79
CA ALA A 79 5.65 5.19 -5.20
C ALA A 79 6.26 4.26 -6.25
N GLY A 80 7.45 3.75 -5.97
CA GLY A 80 7.99 2.55 -6.61
C GLY A 80 7.83 1.35 -5.69
N THR A 81 7.23 0.28 -6.18
CA THR A 81 6.94 -0.92 -5.39
C THR A 81 7.65 -2.15 -5.93
N PHE A 82 7.89 -3.12 -5.04
CA PHE A 82 8.41 -4.43 -5.42
C PHE A 82 7.90 -5.54 -4.50
N GLY A 83 7.86 -6.75 -5.02
CA GLY A 83 7.60 -7.99 -4.29
C GLY A 83 8.48 -9.12 -4.82
N VAL A 84 8.91 -10.03 -3.95
CA VAL A 84 9.72 -11.22 -4.28
C VAL A 84 9.18 -12.44 -3.56
N GLY A 85 8.89 -13.50 -4.31
CA GLY A 85 8.38 -14.76 -3.78
C GLY A 85 9.47 -15.67 -3.21
N LEU A 86 9.20 -16.24 -2.03
CA LEU A 86 10.09 -17.12 -1.28
C LEU A 86 9.41 -18.46 -1.01
N GLY A 87 10.00 -19.54 -1.53
CA GLY A 87 9.61 -20.92 -1.21
C GLY A 87 8.13 -21.27 -1.48
N ASN A 88 7.47 -20.57 -2.41
CA ASN A 88 6.03 -20.71 -2.73
C ASN A 88 5.12 -20.55 -1.50
N ARG A 89 5.57 -19.84 -0.47
CA ARG A 89 4.87 -19.71 0.83
C ARG A 89 4.97 -18.33 1.44
N ALA A 90 5.98 -17.55 1.07
CA ALA A 90 6.15 -16.21 1.59
C ALA A 90 6.47 -15.23 0.45
N GLU A 91 6.27 -13.95 0.74
CA GLU A 91 6.62 -12.82 -0.11
C GLU A 91 7.29 -11.76 0.76
N ILE A 92 8.43 -11.23 0.31
CA ILE A 92 9.01 -10.00 0.86
C ILE A 92 8.68 -8.89 -0.11
N PHE A 93 8.28 -7.74 0.41
CA PHE A 93 7.82 -6.64 -0.42
C PHE A 93 8.20 -5.29 0.16
N GLY A 94 8.10 -4.25 -0.67
CA GLY A 94 8.25 -2.88 -0.22
C GLY A 94 7.65 -1.85 -1.18
N SER A 95 7.46 -0.66 -0.65
CA SER A 95 6.97 0.52 -1.36
C SER A 95 7.75 1.74 -0.91
N PHE A 96 8.48 2.33 -1.83
CA PHE A 96 9.27 3.52 -1.59
C PHE A 96 8.54 4.73 -2.15
N LEU A 97 8.11 5.62 -1.25
CA LEU A 97 7.52 6.90 -1.63
C LEU A 97 8.64 7.83 -2.09
N VAL A 98 8.92 7.78 -3.39
CA VAL A 98 10.01 8.56 -4.02
C VAL A 98 9.72 10.05 -4.02
N ASP A 99 8.45 10.43 -3.86
CA ASP A 99 8.00 11.80 -3.74
C ASP A 99 6.64 11.85 -3.02
N THR A 100 6.53 12.72 -2.03
CA THR A 100 5.32 13.05 -1.29
C THR A 100 5.17 14.56 -1.32
N ARG A 101 3.98 15.04 -1.63
CA ARG A 101 3.66 16.47 -1.72
C ARG A 101 2.39 16.75 -0.94
N ILE A 102 2.38 17.81 -0.16
CA ILE A 102 1.24 18.15 0.69
C ILE A 102 0.81 19.57 0.38
N ASP A 103 -0.47 19.72 0.06
CA ASP A 103 -1.14 21.00 -0.15
C ASP A 103 -2.20 21.23 0.94
N ARG A 104 -2.27 22.43 1.51
CA ARG A 104 -3.24 22.86 2.51
C ARG A 104 -3.88 24.17 2.06
N ASP A 105 -5.17 24.12 1.75
CA ASP A 105 -5.90 25.19 1.08
C ASP A 105 -6.60 26.20 2.03
N THR A 106 -6.41 26.08 3.35
CA THR A 106 -7.03 27.00 4.31
C THR A 106 -6.26 28.31 4.48
N TYR A 107 -6.96 29.45 4.44
CA TYR A 107 -6.40 30.78 4.72
C TYR A 107 -7.18 31.46 5.86
N PRO A 108 -6.60 31.68 7.05
CA PRO A 108 -5.23 31.33 7.49
C PRO A 108 -4.99 29.81 7.56
N LEU A 109 -3.71 29.40 7.58
CA LEU A 109 -3.32 27.98 7.52
C LEU A 109 -3.97 27.11 8.60
N PHE A 110 -4.12 27.66 9.81
CA PHE A 110 -4.85 27.03 10.90
C PHE A 110 -6.07 27.86 11.24
N VAL A 111 -7.25 27.23 11.15
CA VAL A 111 -8.55 27.82 11.48
C VAL A 111 -9.11 27.08 12.68
N ASN A 112 -9.71 27.83 13.61
CA ASN A 112 -10.41 27.27 14.77
C ASN A 112 -11.86 26.91 14.39
N ASP A 113 -12.01 25.95 13.49
CA ASP A 113 -13.30 25.36 13.09
C ASP A 113 -13.20 23.84 13.25
N SER A 114 -14.11 23.22 14.00
CA SER A 114 -14.07 21.78 14.27
C SER A 114 -14.45 20.92 13.06
N THR A 115 -15.05 21.51 12.02
CA THR A 115 -15.52 20.80 10.82
C THR A 115 -14.39 20.55 9.84
N PHE A 116 -13.53 21.55 9.64
CA PHE A 116 -12.46 21.50 8.63
C PHE A 116 -11.12 22.07 9.10
N GLY A 117 -11.03 22.68 10.28
CA GLY A 117 -9.76 23.07 10.88
C GLY A 117 -8.94 21.88 11.34
N GLY A 118 -7.82 22.16 12.00
CA GLY A 118 -6.95 21.13 12.60
C GLY A 118 -5.87 20.57 11.66
N ILE A 119 -5.26 19.48 12.12
CA ILE A 119 -4.10 18.84 11.49
C ILE A 119 -4.41 17.41 11.05
N VAL A 120 -3.64 16.92 10.10
CA VAL A 120 -3.70 15.50 9.69
C VAL A 120 -2.72 14.73 10.58
N ASP A 121 -3.20 13.70 11.28
CA ASP A 121 -2.42 12.92 12.24
C ASP A 121 -1.16 12.27 11.64
N ARG A 122 -1.20 11.93 10.35
CA ARG A 122 -0.05 11.41 9.59
C ARG A 122 0.98 12.47 9.23
N TYR A 123 0.59 13.73 9.20
CA TYR A 123 1.40 14.87 8.79
C TYR A 123 1.23 16.04 9.77
N PRO A 124 1.44 15.84 11.09
CA PRO A 124 1.06 16.81 12.12
C PRO A 124 1.96 18.04 12.13
N LYS A 125 3.13 17.96 11.47
CA LYS A 125 4.16 19.02 11.43
C LYS A 125 4.06 19.93 10.20
N VAL A 126 3.11 19.70 9.30
CA VAL A 126 2.94 20.57 8.12
C VAL A 126 2.41 21.93 8.56
N ASN A 127 3.24 22.96 8.38
CA ASN A 127 3.00 24.33 8.81
C ASN A 127 3.13 25.35 7.65
N GLN A 128 3.01 24.87 6.41
CA GLN A 128 3.00 25.67 5.19
C GLN A 128 1.92 25.17 4.24
N HIS A 129 1.50 26.02 3.30
CA HIS A 129 0.46 25.67 2.32
C HIS A 129 0.92 24.56 1.38
N TRP A 130 2.11 24.66 0.81
CA TRP A 130 2.63 23.70 -0.14
C TRP A 130 4.00 23.21 0.30
N THR A 131 4.18 21.89 0.46
CA THR A 131 5.47 21.34 0.88
C THR A 131 6.48 21.16 -0.25
N GLY A 132 6.02 21.13 -1.51
CA GLY A 132 6.87 20.82 -2.65
C GLY A 132 7.18 19.33 -2.79
N ASP A 133 8.21 19.04 -3.57
CA ASP A 133 8.63 17.68 -3.88
C ASP A 133 9.65 17.22 -2.84
N ASN A 134 9.28 16.28 -1.98
CA ASN A 134 10.18 15.77 -0.95
C ASN A 134 10.01 14.26 -0.77
N LEU A 135 11.03 13.61 -0.24
CA LEU A 135 11.00 12.18 0.00
C LEU A 135 9.89 11.80 1.00
N GLY A 136 9.23 10.68 0.75
CA GLY A 136 8.27 10.08 1.67
C GLY A 136 8.83 8.88 2.44
N ASP A 137 7.98 8.23 3.23
CA ASP A 137 8.37 7.08 4.04
C ASP A 137 8.55 5.81 3.20
N PHE A 138 9.46 4.93 3.62
CA PHE A 138 9.68 3.61 3.00
C PHE A 138 8.91 2.53 3.76
N TYR A 139 8.07 1.78 3.06
CA TYR A 139 7.37 0.63 3.62
C TYR A 139 8.08 -0.65 3.22
N VAL A 140 8.30 -1.55 4.17
CA VAL A 140 8.86 -2.89 3.92
C VAL A 140 8.10 -3.92 4.73
N GLY A 141 7.87 -5.10 4.17
CA GLY A 141 7.13 -6.13 4.88
C GLY A 141 7.33 -7.54 4.35
N ALA A 142 6.67 -8.45 5.04
CA ALA A 142 6.62 -9.87 4.70
C ALA A 142 5.19 -10.37 4.80
N LYS A 143 4.80 -11.24 3.87
CA LYS A 143 3.51 -11.91 3.85
C LYS A 143 3.73 -13.41 3.80
N ILE A 144 3.07 -14.16 4.68
CA ILE A 144 3.15 -15.61 4.76
C ILE A 144 1.78 -16.18 4.42
N ASN A 145 1.74 -16.94 3.32
CA ASN A 145 0.56 -17.64 2.85
C ASN A 145 0.35 -18.93 3.64
N LEU A 146 -0.71 -18.96 4.45
CA LEU A 146 -1.13 -20.12 5.23
C LEU A 146 -1.88 -21.12 4.34
N TRP A 147 -2.88 -20.63 3.60
CA TRP A 147 -3.64 -21.38 2.59
C TRP A 147 -3.53 -20.71 1.23
N SER A 148 -3.44 -21.50 0.17
CA SER A 148 -3.42 -21.00 -1.22
C SER A 148 -4.26 -21.89 -2.12
N GLU A 149 -4.97 -21.27 -3.06
CA GLU A 149 -5.73 -21.95 -4.10
C GLU A 149 -4.79 -22.70 -5.04
N SER A 150 -3.57 -22.20 -5.27
CA SER A 150 -2.53 -22.92 -6.03
C SER A 150 -2.14 -24.25 -5.36
N ARG A 151 -2.30 -24.34 -4.04
CA ARG A 151 -2.09 -25.55 -3.23
C ARG A 151 -3.39 -26.33 -2.96
N GLN A 152 -4.40 -26.16 -3.81
CA GLN A 152 -5.69 -26.86 -3.75
C GLN A 152 -6.52 -26.58 -2.48
N ASN A 153 -6.29 -25.45 -1.79
CA ASN A 153 -7.17 -25.01 -0.71
C ASN A 153 -8.42 -24.32 -1.28
N PRO A 154 -9.55 -24.32 -0.56
CA PRO A 154 -10.80 -23.73 -1.07
C PRO A 154 -10.80 -22.20 -1.17
N ALA A 155 -9.80 -21.55 -0.57
CA ALA A 155 -9.52 -20.13 -0.57
C ALA A 155 -8.05 -19.91 -0.18
N ALA A 156 -7.59 -18.66 -0.25
CA ALA A 156 -6.29 -18.26 0.25
C ALA A 156 -6.40 -17.49 1.57
N ILE A 157 -5.46 -17.75 2.48
CA ILE A 157 -5.33 -17.09 3.79
C ILE A 157 -3.87 -16.74 4.03
N ALA A 158 -3.59 -15.55 4.53
CA ALA A 158 -2.24 -15.10 4.86
C ALA A 158 -2.19 -14.23 6.11
N LEU A 159 -0.99 -14.16 6.69
CA LEU A 159 -0.60 -13.14 7.65
C LEU A 159 0.41 -12.20 7.01
N ARG A 160 0.27 -10.89 7.23
CA ARG A 160 1.18 -9.87 6.73
C ARG A 160 1.72 -9.03 7.88
N GLY A 161 3.03 -8.86 7.94
CA GLY A 161 3.70 -7.89 8.81
C GLY A 161 4.34 -6.80 7.96
N MET A 162 4.23 -5.55 8.39
CA MET A 162 4.81 -4.41 7.67
C MET A 162 5.41 -3.41 8.64
N VAL A 163 6.48 -2.75 8.22
CA VAL A 163 7.12 -1.64 8.92
C VAL A 163 7.14 -0.44 7.99
N LYS A 164 6.70 0.71 8.49
CA LYS A 164 6.99 2.01 7.90
C LYS A 164 8.29 2.53 8.49
N LEU A 165 9.28 2.78 7.66
CA LEU A 165 10.56 3.36 8.06
C LEU A 165 10.50 4.88 7.87
N PRO A 166 11.00 5.66 8.85
CA PRO A 166 10.88 7.12 8.85
C PRO A 166 11.92 7.77 7.92
N THR A 167 11.75 7.60 6.61
CA THR A 167 12.63 8.17 5.59
C THR A 167 12.12 9.49 5.04
N ALA A 168 10.88 9.87 5.34
CA ALA A 168 10.31 11.13 4.87
C ALA A 168 11.07 12.35 5.40
N ASP A 169 11.01 13.45 4.65
CA ASP A 169 11.52 14.74 5.11
C ASP A 169 10.65 15.28 6.26
N LYS A 170 11.13 15.06 7.49
CA LYS A 170 10.46 15.50 8.71
C LYS A 170 10.55 17.02 8.92
N ASP A 171 11.50 17.71 8.29
CA ASP A 171 11.74 19.14 8.51
C ASP A 171 10.69 19.98 7.76
N VAL A 172 10.13 19.46 6.66
CA VAL A 172 8.95 20.04 5.97
C VAL A 172 7.61 19.42 6.40
N GLY A 173 7.64 18.42 7.29
CA GLY A 173 6.45 17.75 7.84
C GLY A 173 5.87 16.63 6.96
N ASN A 174 6.62 16.12 5.98
CA ASN A 174 6.19 15.06 5.07
C ASN A 174 6.07 13.67 5.72
N GLY A 175 6.40 13.55 7.00
CA GLY A 175 6.15 12.38 7.81
C GLY A 175 6.27 12.70 9.29
N THR A 176 5.97 11.72 10.14
CA THR A 176 6.08 11.88 11.59
C THR A 176 7.52 11.81 12.09
N GLY A 177 8.45 11.33 11.26
CA GLY A 177 9.82 11.01 11.66
C GLY A 177 9.91 9.76 12.54
N LYS A 178 8.84 8.94 12.62
CA LYS A 178 8.77 7.75 13.46
C LYS A 178 8.38 6.52 12.65
N ALA A 179 8.90 5.38 13.09
CA ALA A 179 8.54 4.10 12.52
C ALA A 179 7.14 3.67 12.99
N ASP A 180 6.40 3.02 12.09
CA ASP A 180 5.13 2.36 12.40
C ASP A 180 5.28 0.85 12.11
N PHE A 181 4.48 0.02 12.77
CA PHE A 181 4.45 -1.43 12.56
C PHE A 181 3.00 -1.89 12.41
N SER A 182 2.71 -2.77 11.45
CA SER A 182 1.37 -3.35 11.30
C SER A 182 1.40 -4.87 11.18
N ILE A 183 0.30 -5.48 11.63
CA ILE A 183 0.02 -6.91 11.45
C ILE A 183 -1.41 -7.11 10.96
N ASP A 184 -1.55 -7.88 9.89
CA ASP A 184 -2.82 -8.08 9.19
C ASP A 184 -3.12 -9.56 8.97
N PHE A 185 -4.39 -9.89 9.09
CA PHE A 185 -4.97 -11.12 8.57
C PHE A 185 -5.60 -10.84 7.22
N ILE A 186 -5.34 -11.70 6.22
CA ILE A 186 -5.80 -11.54 4.85
C ILE A 186 -6.51 -12.81 4.40
N ALA A 187 -7.64 -12.66 3.74
CA ALA A 187 -8.35 -13.73 3.05
C ALA A 187 -8.66 -13.33 1.61
N SER A 188 -8.57 -14.26 0.67
CA SER A 188 -8.94 -14.01 -0.72
C SER A 188 -9.42 -15.28 -1.42
N LYS A 189 -10.17 -15.10 -2.51
CA LYS A 189 -10.65 -16.19 -3.34
C LYS A 189 -10.80 -15.76 -4.79
N GLU A 190 -10.47 -16.65 -5.71
CA GLU A 190 -10.80 -16.51 -7.11
C GLU A 190 -12.00 -17.38 -7.49
N ALA A 191 -13.12 -16.75 -7.81
CA ALA A 191 -14.32 -17.43 -8.27
C ALA A 191 -14.28 -17.60 -9.79
N ALA A 192 -14.46 -18.84 -10.24
CA ALA A 192 -14.59 -19.22 -11.66
C ALA A 192 -13.46 -18.70 -12.57
N GLN A 193 -12.26 -18.50 -12.02
CA GLN A 193 -11.11 -17.92 -12.74
C GLN A 193 -11.43 -16.57 -13.42
N LEU A 194 -12.37 -15.83 -12.83
CA LEU A 194 -12.96 -14.64 -13.44
C LEU A 194 -13.07 -13.46 -12.47
N VAL A 195 -13.47 -13.72 -11.24
CA VAL A 195 -13.66 -12.70 -10.20
C VAL A 195 -12.71 -13.00 -9.05
N GLU A 196 -11.87 -12.03 -8.72
CA GLU A 196 -11.05 -12.04 -7.52
C GLU A 196 -11.77 -11.28 -6.42
N TRP A 197 -11.95 -11.89 -5.26
CA TRP A 197 -12.30 -11.20 -4.03
C TRP A 197 -11.12 -11.26 -3.06
N ALA A 198 -10.89 -10.17 -2.35
CA ALA A 198 -9.92 -10.11 -1.27
C ALA A 198 -10.41 -9.22 -0.12
N GLY A 199 -9.88 -9.48 1.07
CA GLY A 199 -10.10 -8.63 2.22
C GLY A 199 -9.03 -8.82 3.28
N PHE A 200 -8.83 -7.78 4.09
CA PHE A 200 -7.92 -7.79 5.20
C PHE A 200 -8.48 -7.02 6.39
N ALA A 201 -8.00 -7.38 7.57
CA ALA A 201 -8.18 -6.62 8.80
C ALA A 201 -6.91 -6.76 9.64
N GLY A 202 -6.56 -5.71 10.37
CA GLY A 202 -5.33 -5.68 11.14
C GLY A 202 -5.25 -4.51 12.09
N TYR A 203 -4.09 -4.40 12.74
CA TYR A 203 -3.78 -3.29 13.62
C TYR A 203 -2.41 -2.72 13.28
N GLU A 204 -2.33 -1.40 13.28
CA GLU A 204 -1.12 -0.63 13.12
C GLU A 204 -0.76 0.02 14.45
N PHE A 205 0.48 -0.14 14.87
CA PHE A 205 1.12 0.55 15.98
C PHE A 205 1.91 1.72 15.40
N ARG A 206 1.57 2.95 15.82
CA ARG A 206 2.12 4.17 15.26
C ARG A 206 3.10 4.81 16.22
N GLY A 207 4.25 5.22 15.69
CA GLY A 207 5.23 5.95 16.47
C GLY A 207 4.76 7.37 16.83
N GLN A 208 5.06 7.82 18.04
CA GLN A 208 4.64 9.14 18.53
C GLN A 208 5.52 10.26 17.95
N PRO A 209 4.95 11.20 17.16
CA PRO A 209 5.71 12.33 16.63
C PRO A 209 6.22 13.21 17.77
N ASP A 210 7.46 13.72 17.66
CA ASP A 210 7.99 14.63 18.68
C ASP A 210 7.11 15.87 18.83
N ASP A 211 6.89 16.30 20.06
CA ASP A 211 6.05 17.43 20.48
C ASP A 211 4.53 17.23 20.32
N TYR A 212 4.08 16.01 19.99
CA TYR A 212 2.65 15.69 19.88
C TYR A 212 2.28 14.46 20.70
N ASP A 213 1.12 14.52 21.34
CA ASP A 213 0.37 13.33 21.77
C ASP A 213 -0.66 13.02 20.68
N ALA A 214 -0.37 11.98 19.88
CA ALA A 214 -1.11 11.61 18.69
C ALA A 214 -1.67 10.17 18.81
N PRO A 215 -2.59 9.74 17.93
CA PRO A 215 -3.04 8.34 17.91
C PRO A 215 -1.86 7.36 17.81
N SER A 216 -1.67 6.54 18.84
CA SER A 216 -0.60 5.54 18.97
C SER A 216 -0.84 4.25 18.19
N GLY A 217 -1.99 4.15 17.54
CA GLY A 217 -2.31 3.02 16.69
C GLY A 217 -3.61 3.24 15.93
N ALA A 218 -3.97 2.26 15.10
CA ALA A 218 -5.24 2.23 14.40
C ALA A 218 -5.63 0.81 14.02
N PHE A 219 -6.92 0.50 14.19
CA PHE A 219 -7.50 -0.64 13.49
C PHE A 219 -7.69 -0.26 12.02
N HIS A 220 -7.33 -1.14 11.10
CA HIS A 220 -7.55 -0.92 9.66
C HIS A 220 -8.09 -2.16 8.97
N TRP A 221 -8.78 -1.94 7.87
CA TRP A 221 -9.43 -3.00 7.12
C TRP A 221 -9.63 -2.58 5.67
N GLY A 222 -9.89 -3.58 4.82
CA GLY A 222 -10.35 -3.33 3.47
C GLY A 222 -10.89 -4.58 2.82
N THR A 223 -11.71 -4.39 1.79
CA THR A 223 -12.19 -5.45 0.92
C THR A 223 -12.26 -4.94 -0.51
N GLY A 224 -12.04 -5.83 -1.47
CA GLY A 224 -12.05 -5.48 -2.87
C GLY A 224 -12.43 -6.64 -3.77
N ILE A 225 -12.83 -6.27 -4.97
CA ILE A 225 -13.08 -7.18 -6.08
C ILE A 225 -12.28 -6.77 -7.30
N GLY A 226 -11.82 -7.74 -8.08
CA GLY A 226 -11.13 -7.54 -9.35
C GLY A 226 -11.75 -8.39 -10.46
N PHE A 227 -11.99 -7.79 -11.63
CA PHE A 227 -12.58 -8.45 -12.78
C PHE A 227 -12.09 -7.83 -14.11
N PRO A 228 -11.79 -8.64 -15.15
CA PRO A 228 -11.52 -10.07 -15.05
C PRO A 228 -10.25 -10.34 -14.23
N SER A 229 -10.17 -11.47 -13.53
CA SER A 229 -9.03 -11.80 -12.66
C SER A 229 -7.76 -12.20 -13.40
N ARG A 230 -7.88 -12.69 -14.65
CA ARG A 230 -6.76 -13.24 -15.46
C ARG A 230 -6.51 -12.51 -16.78
N ASN A 231 -7.07 -11.31 -16.94
CA ASN A 231 -6.90 -10.49 -18.12
C ASN A 231 -5.84 -9.40 -17.88
N PHE A 232 -5.19 -8.92 -18.95
CA PHE A 232 -4.24 -7.81 -18.88
C PHE A 232 -4.95 -6.45 -18.64
N ILE A 233 -6.23 -6.34 -19.02
CA ILE A 233 -7.10 -5.23 -18.62
C ILE A 233 -7.97 -5.71 -17.47
N ARG A 234 -7.89 -5.01 -16.35
CA ARG A 234 -8.60 -5.36 -15.11
C ARG A 234 -9.28 -4.12 -14.56
N VAL A 235 -10.46 -4.31 -14.02
CA VAL A 235 -11.19 -3.32 -13.23
C VAL A 235 -11.20 -3.80 -11.80
N THR A 236 -10.84 -2.93 -10.87
CA THR A 236 -10.91 -3.22 -9.44
C THR A 236 -11.82 -2.22 -8.75
N GLY A 237 -12.54 -2.69 -7.74
CA GLY A 237 -13.34 -1.87 -6.84
C GLY A 237 -12.98 -2.22 -5.41
N GLU A 238 -12.67 -1.21 -4.60
CA GLU A 238 -12.15 -1.40 -3.24
C GLU A 238 -12.82 -0.46 -2.26
N LEU A 239 -12.99 -0.94 -1.04
CA LEU A 239 -13.40 -0.17 0.12
C LEU A 239 -12.38 -0.43 1.23
N THR A 240 -11.81 0.64 1.78
CA THR A 240 -10.81 0.59 2.86
C THR A 240 -11.21 1.54 3.98
N GLY A 241 -10.84 1.21 5.21
CA GLY A 241 -11.10 2.05 6.38
C GLY A 241 -10.01 1.94 7.43
N SER A 242 -9.91 2.98 8.26
CA SER A 242 -9.03 3.02 9.42
C SER A 242 -9.74 3.74 10.57
N ILE A 243 -9.57 3.21 11.77
CA ILE A 243 -10.12 3.74 13.03
C ILE A 243 -8.93 3.98 13.96
N PRO A 244 -8.45 5.23 14.09
CA PRO A 244 -7.36 5.57 15.00
C PRO A 244 -7.72 5.27 16.47
N SER A 245 -6.69 5.06 17.30
CA SER A 245 -6.86 4.76 18.73
C SER A 245 -7.36 5.97 19.55
N GLN A 246 -7.26 7.17 18.99
CA GLN A 246 -7.70 8.43 19.58
C GLN A 246 -8.30 9.31 18.47
N ASP A 247 -9.24 10.18 18.81
CA ASP A 247 -9.90 11.11 17.88
C ASP A 247 -9.35 12.55 17.97
N SER A 248 -8.32 12.76 18.79
CA SER A 248 -7.69 14.06 19.00
C SER A 248 -6.16 13.94 18.99
N ILE A 249 -5.52 15.08 18.77
CA ILE A 249 -4.07 15.25 18.79
C ILE A 249 -3.74 16.52 19.57
N THR A 250 -2.80 16.44 20.49
CA THR A 250 -2.41 17.57 21.36
C THR A 250 -0.96 17.95 21.07
N PHE A 251 -0.70 19.24 20.87
CA PHE A 251 0.66 19.77 20.80
C PHE A 251 1.20 20.04 22.22
N ASN A 252 2.31 19.39 22.54
CA ASN A 252 2.98 19.45 23.84
C ASN A 252 4.34 20.17 23.76
N GLY A 253 4.68 20.73 22.60
CA GLY A 253 5.94 21.46 22.41
C GLY A 253 5.94 22.84 23.06
N VAL A 254 7.07 23.52 22.96
CA VAL A 254 7.23 24.88 23.50
C VAL A 254 6.42 25.87 22.66
N THR A 255 5.40 26.48 23.26
CA THR A 255 4.71 27.63 22.66
C THR A 255 5.60 28.86 22.74
N ILE A 256 6.14 29.30 21.60
CA ILE A 256 6.87 30.55 21.49
C ILE A 256 5.89 31.61 20.99
N ALA A 257 5.55 32.57 21.85
CA ALA A 257 4.75 33.72 21.44
C ALA A 257 5.61 34.65 20.56
N CYS A 258 5.15 34.91 19.34
CA CYS A 258 5.70 35.96 18.49
C CYS A 258 4.93 37.25 18.77
N VAL A 259 5.67 38.36 18.89
CA VAL A 259 5.13 39.73 19.04
C VAL A 259 5.14 40.42 17.68
#